data_AF-A0A1Y2ENQ8-F1
#
_entry.id   AF-A0A1Y2ENQ8-F1
#
_cell.length_a   1.000
_cell.length_b   1.000
_cell.length_c   1.000
_cell.angle_alpha   90.00
_cell.angle_beta   90.00
_cell.angle_gamma   90.00
#
_symmetry.space_group_name_H-M   'P 1'
#
loop_
_entity.id
_entity.type
_entity.pdbx_description
1 polymer ?
#
loop_
_entity_poly.entity_id
_entity_poly.type
_entity_poly.pdbx_seq_one_letter_code
_entity_poly.pdbx_strand_id
1 'polypeptide(L)'
;MKIVSVGWYDNAYAEICNDNDKSIPCPDLIVLNTSQLTSRYIKGEIISLNNYFKKYNIKTGKSFESMLTKYSLYDYYVDNNWLGVPLTIDFRIMEFNITTFDYCRGEGYDIHYPPPLSDYWGKDYQKTWTWEKAFEYSEMITKCTKKPGFKVISNYGEDIKFFIMLCQSLQIPFFTVDIESNLKKCGLRNSEYINKLSILKDLIKNHYVNKICYY
;
A
#
# COMPACT_ATOMS: atom_id res chain seq x y z
N MET A 1 32.45 0.53 -8.63
CA MET A 1 31.19 0.81 -7.91
C MET A 1 31.34 0.31 -6.49
N LYS A 2 31.20 1.18 -5.47
CA LYS A 2 31.24 0.80 -4.05
C LYS A 2 29.81 0.82 -3.52
N ILE A 3 29.37 -0.26 -2.88
CA ILE A 3 28.04 -0.32 -2.23
C ILE A 3 28.26 -0.12 -0.74
N VAL A 4 27.48 0.79 -0.15
CA VAL A 4 27.53 1.11 1.29
C VAL A 4 26.12 0.98 1.85
N SER A 5 25.97 0.20 2.91
CA SER A 5 24.73 0.14 3.69
C SER A 5 24.82 1.14 4.83
N VAL A 6 23.88 2.10 4.89
CA VAL A 6 23.81 3.14 5.92
C VAL A 6 22.59 2.99 6.85
N GLY A 7 21.76 1.97 6.63
CA GLY A 7 20.53 1.77 7.40
C GLY A 7 19.37 2.67 6.96
N TRP A 8 18.16 2.35 7.41
CA TRP A 8 16.92 2.94 6.89
C TRP A 8 16.80 4.45 7.10
N TYR A 9 17.12 4.92 8.30
CA TYR A 9 16.97 6.32 8.67
C TYR A 9 17.98 7.20 7.92
N ASP A 10 19.26 6.87 7.99
CA ASP A 10 20.32 7.67 7.35
C ASP A 10 20.18 7.67 5.83
N ASN A 11 19.70 6.57 5.23
CA ASN A 11 19.43 6.50 3.80
C ASN A 11 18.41 7.56 3.34
N ALA A 12 17.44 7.93 4.19
CA ALA A 12 16.43 8.94 3.90
C ALA A 12 16.80 10.35 4.38
N TYR A 13 17.54 10.46 5.48
CA TYR A 13 17.64 11.73 6.22
C TYR A 13 19.06 12.23 6.46
N ALA A 14 20.08 11.37 6.43
CA ALA A 14 21.45 11.82 6.63
C ALA A 14 21.84 12.78 5.51
N GLU A 15 22.63 13.79 5.88
CA GLU A 15 23.19 14.74 4.93
C GLU A 15 24.03 14.00 3.87
N ILE A 16 23.89 14.42 2.62
CA ILE A 16 24.66 13.92 1.49
C ILE A 16 25.16 15.09 0.64
N CYS A 17 26.24 14.88 -0.10
CA CYS A 17 26.75 15.85 -1.08
C CYS A 17 27.01 17.25 -0.48
N ASN A 18 27.74 17.31 0.65
CA ASN A 18 28.20 18.58 1.21
C ASN A 18 29.62 18.89 0.72
N ASP A 19 29.75 19.90 -0.15
CA ASP A 19 31.04 20.31 -0.73
C ASP A 19 32.03 20.85 0.31
N ASN A 20 31.55 21.31 1.48
CA ASN A 20 32.39 21.85 2.55
C ASN A 20 32.96 20.77 3.48
N ASP A 21 32.41 19.55 3.45
CA ASP A 21 32.85 18.43 4.29
C ASP A 21 33.01 17.15 3.48
N LYS A 22 34.25 16.84 3.12
CA LYS A 22 34.61 15.63 2.36
C LYS A 22 34.35 14.31 3.10
N SER A 23 34.06 14.35 4.40
CA SER A 23 33.66 13.16 5.16
C SER A 23 32.21 12.77 4.88
N ILE A 24 31.39 13.71 4.39
CA ILE A 24 30.00 13.47 4.01
C ILE A 24 29.95 12.83 2.62
N PRO A 25 29.31 11.66 2.47
CA PRO A 25 29.28 10.96 1.19
C PRO A 25 28.40 11.70 0.17
N CYS A 26 28.80 11.66 -1.10
CA CYS A 26 27.96 12.04 -2.24
C CYS A 26 27.76 10.82 -3.14
N PRO A 27 26.67 10.03 -2.94
CA PRO A 27 26.45 8.81 -3.68
C PRO A 27 25.97 9.06 -5.12
N ASP A 28 26.48 8.29 -6.08
CA ASP A 28 25.99 8.33 -7.47
C ASP A 28 24.58 7.74 -7.62
N LEU A 29 24.23 6.77 -6.76
CA LEU A 29 22.97 6.05 -6.74
C LEU A 29 22.55 5.76 -5.30
N ILE A 30 21.26 5.94 -5.01
CA ILE A 30 20.66 5.62 -3.72
C ILE A 30 19.45 4.73 -3.97
N VAL A 31 19.38 3.59 -3.27
CA VAL A 31 18.18 2.74 -3.28
C VAL A 31 17.25 3.26 -2.21
N LEU A 32 16.11 3.81 -2.62
CA LEU A 32 15.14 4.46 -1.73
C LEU A 32 13.79 3.77 -1.80
N ASN A 33 13.09 3.73 -0.67
CA ASN A 33 11.65 3.49 -0.69
C ASN A 33 10.91 4.74 -1.17
N THR A 34 9.70 4.57 -1.71
CA THR A 34 8.91 5.66 -2.32
C THR A 34 8.68 6.84 -1.36
N SER A 35 8.40 6.57 -0.08
CA SER A 35 8.29 7.61 0.95
C SER A 35 9.60 8.39 1.21
N GLN A 36 10.74 7.72 1.12
CA GLN A 36 12.06 8.32 1.30
C GLN A 36 12.44 9.16 0.08
N LEU A 37 12.08 8.70 -1.13
CA LEU A 37 12.29 9.41 -2.38
C LEU A 37 11.65 10.81 -2.35
N THR A 38 10.39 10.91 -1.90
CA THR A 38 9.72 12.20 -1.75
C THR A 38 10.45 13.12 -0.76
N SER A 39 10.92 12.57 0.38
CA SER A 39 11.65 13.37 1.37
C SER A 39 12.96 13.93 0.83
N ARG A 40 13.73 13.12 0.09
CA ARG A 40 14.98 13.54 -0.56
C ARG A 40 14.70 14.56 -1.68
N TYR A 41 13.65 14.35 -2.47
CA TYR A 41 13.25 15.27 -3.55
C TYR A 41 12.88 16.66 -3.03
N ILE A 42 12.12 16.76 -1.94
CA ILE A 42 11.75 18.05 -1.33
C ILE A 42 13.00 18.83 -0.85
N LYS A 43 14.07 18.13 -0.47
CA LYS A 43 15.35 18.74 -0.10
C LYS A 43 16.23 19.14 -1.30
N GLY A 44 15.80 18.87 -2.53
CA GLY A 44 16.60 19.10 -3.73
C GLY A 44 17.74 18.09 -3.93
N GLU A 45 17.69 16.95 -3.24
CA GLU A 45 18.76 15.93 -3.23
C GLU A 45 18.59 14.87 -4.33
N ILE A 46 17.56 15.00 -5.19
CA ILE A 46 17.24 14.05 -6.27
C ILE A 46 17.28 14.78 -7.62
N ILE A 47 18.01 14.20 -8.56
CA ILE A 47 18.08 14.71 -9.94
C ILE A 47 16.89 14.21 -10.78
N SER A 48 16.47 15.01 -11.75
CA SER A 48 15.46 14.60 -12.72
C SER A 48 16.04 13.67 -13.78
N LEU A 49 15.40 12.52 -13.98
CA LEU A 49 15.77 11.51 -14.98
C LEU A 49 15.07 11.71 -16.33
N ASN A 50 14.33 12.81 -16.53
CA ASN A 50 13.58 13.09 -17.75
C ASN A 50 14.44 12.99 -19.02
N ASN A 51 15.64 13.59 -19.00
CA ASN A 51 16.55 13.56 -20.15
C ASN A 51 17.06 12.14 -20.44
N TYR A 52 17.27 11.34 -19.40
CA TYR A 52 17.66 9.94 -19.54
C TYR A 52 16.55 9.13 -20.23
N PHE A 53 15.32 9.23 -19.75
CA PHE A 53 14.18 8.51 -20.35
C PHE A 53 13.80 9.01 -21.74
N LYS A 54 13.95 10.31 -22.01
CA LYS A 54 13.78 10.86 -23.37
C LYS A 54 14.77 10.23 -24.36
N LYS A 55 16.06 10.15 -23.99
CA LYS A 55 17.09 9.51 -24.82
C LYS A 55 16.82 8.01 -25.01
N TYR A 56 16.39 7.32 -23.95
CA TYR A 56 15.99 5.92 -24.01
C TYR A 56 14.83 5.69 -25.00
N ASN A 57 13.80 6.53 -24.94
CA ASN A 57 12.65 6.43 -25.85
C ASN A 57 13.06 6.67 -27.31
N ILE A 58 13.84 7.72 -27.59
CA ILE A 58 14.36 7.99 -28.95
C ILE A 58 15.15 6.78 -29.50
N LYS A 59 15.94 6.13 -28.65
CA LYS A 59 16.78 4.99 -29.05
C LYS A 59 15.98 3.71 -29.27
N THR A 60 14.93 3.47 -28.47
CA THR A 60 14.26 2.16 -28.41
C THR A 60 12.84 2.15 -28.97
N GLY A 61 12.22 3.32 -29.15
CA GLY A 61 10.80 3.48 -29.45
C GLY A 61 9.88 3.10 -28.29
N LYS A 62 10.41 2.82 -27.10
CA LYS A 62 9.65 2.44 -25.91
C LYS A 62 9.70 3.54 -24.87
N SER A 63 8.53 4.03 -24.46
CA SER A 63 8.41 4.99 -23.37
C SER A 63 8.66 4.29 -22.02
N PHE A 64 9.23 5.01 -21.06
CA PHE A 64 9.47 4.44 -19.72
C PHE A 64 8.13 4.13 -19.03
N GLU A 65 7.14 5.00 -19.22
CA GLU A 65 5.76 4.85 -18.80
C GLU A 65 5.15 3.50 -19.21
N SER A 66 5.42 3.05 -20.44
CA SER A 66 4.87 1.79 -20.96
C SER A 66 5.43 0.54 -20.26
N MET A 67 6.56 0.68 -19.57
CA MET A 67 7.24 -0.38 -18.84
C MET A 67 6.79 -0.48 -17.38
N LEU A 68 6.04 0.51 -16.88
CA LEU A 68 5.64 0.57 -15.48
C LEU A 68 4.24 -0.01 -15.26
N THR A 69 4.03 -0.54 -14.06
CA THR A 69 2.66 -0.80 -13.60
C THR A 69 1.97 0.54 -13.34
N LYS A 70 0.64 0.60 -13.56
CA LYS A 70 -0.17 1.81 -13.34
C LYS A 70 0.04 2.42 -11.94
N TYR A 71 0.25 1.57 -10.93
CA TYR A 71 0.44 2.00 -9.55
C TYR A 71 1.80 2.66 -9.33
N SER A 72 2.85 2.17 -10.00
CA SER A 72 4.20 2.72 -9.86
C SER A 72 4.36 4.09 -10.52
N LEU A 73 3.55 4.44 -11.52
CA LEU A 73 3.69 5.72 -12.24
C LEU A 73 3.71 6.93 -11.29
N TYR A 74 2.74 7.02 -10.39
CA TYR A 74 2.54 8.18 -9.51
C TYR A 74 3.55 8.25 -8.37
N ASP A 75 4.22 7.15 -8.04
CA ASP A 75 5.21 7.12 -6.97
C ASP A 75 6.55 7.74 -7.38
N TYR A 76 6.87 7.72 -8.68
CA TYR A 76 8.18 8.14 -9.21
C TYR A 76 8.10 9.32 -10.20
N TYR A 77 6.89 9.74 -10.59
CA TYR A 77 6.66 10.90 -11.44
C TYR A 77 5.98 12.02 -10.65
N VAL A 78 6.75 13.02 -10.24
CA VAL A 78 6.30 14.12 -9.36
C VAL A 78 6.70 15.46 -9.99
N ASP A 79 5.78 16.42 -10.03
CA ASP A 79 5.98 17.77 -10.62
C ASP A 79 6.59 17.74 -12.03
N ASN A 80 6.12 16.82 -12.87
CA ASN A 80 6.65 16.56 -14.22
C ASN A 80 8.12 16.09 -14.26
N ASN A 81 8.62 15.52 -13.17
CA ASN A 81 9.96 14.96 -13.09
C ASN A 81 9.90 13.47 -12.76
N TRP A 82 10.65 12.70 -13.54
CA TRP A 82 11.01 11.34 -13.19
C TRP A 82 12.11 11.34 -12.13
N LEU A 83 11.81 10.82 -10.94
CA LEU A 83 12.68 10.89 -9.77
C LEU A 83 13.46 9.60 -9.50
N GLY A 84 13.07 8.48 -10.10
CA GLY A 84 13.72 7.21 -9.87
C GLY A 84 13.24 6.11 -10.81
N VAL A 85 13.88 4.95 -10.69
CA VAL A 85 13.53 3.72 -11.40
C VAL A 85 13.03 2.71 -10.38
N PRO A 86 11.81 2.16 -10.52
CA PRO A 86 11.34 1.09 -9.64
C PRO A 86 12.21 -0.15 -9.80
N LEU A 87 12.81 -0.63 -8.70
CA LEU A 87 13.63 -1.85 -8.70
C LEU A 87 12.80 -3.09 -8.32
N THR A 88 11.94 -2.94 -7.32
CA THR A 88 11.08 -4.01 -6.80
C THR A 88 9.71 -3.44 -6.49
N ILE A 89 8.66 -4.22 -6.74
CA ILE A 89 7.29 -3.87 -6.38
C ILE A 89 6.82 -4.87 -5.33
N ASP A 90 6.19 -4.34 -4.29
CA ASP A 90 5.64 -5.12 -3.20
C ASP A 90 4.11 -5.01 -3.25
N PHE A 91 3.43 -6.13 -3.47
CA PHE A 91 1.96 -6.19 -3.53
C PHE A 91 1.42 -6.81 -2.25
N ARG A 92 0.39 -6.19 -1.67
CA ARG A 92 -0.36 -6.82 -0.59
C ARG A 92 -1.42 -7.72 -1.19
N ILE A 93 -1.31 -9.01 -0.90
CA ILE A 93 -2.29 -10.03 -1.28
C ILE A 93 -3.09 -10.46 -0.05
N MET A 94 -4.37 -10.73 -0.24
CA MET A 94 -5.19 -11.34 0.80
C MET A 94 -5.07 -12.85 0.67
N GLU A 95 -4.54 -13.49 1.70
CA GLU A 95 -4.43 -14.95 1.79
C GLU A 95 -5.58 -15.52 2.61
N PHE A 96 -6.00 -16.75 2.28
CA PHE A 96 -7.03 -17.47 3.02
C PHE A 96 -6.68 -18.95 3.14
N ASN A 97 -7.22 -19.61 4.18
CA ASN A 97 -6.98 -21.02 4.46
C ASN A 97 -8.13 -21.88 3.92
N ILE A 98 -7.87 -22.68 2.89
CA ILE A 98 -8.86 -23.56 2.25
C ILE A 98 -9.47 -24.55 3.25
N THR A 99 -8.64 -25.18 4.10
CA THR A 99 -9.09 -26.13 5.12
C THR A 99 -10.10 -25.50 6.10
N THR A 100 -9.89 -24.24 6.48
CA THR A 100 -10.85 -23.51 7.32
C THR A 100 -12.20 -23.32 6.61
N PHE A 101 -12.18 -22.98 5.32
CA PHE A 101 -13.40 -22.81 4.53
C PHE A 101 -14.15 -24.15 4.37
N ASP A 102 -13.43 -25.23 4.11
CA ASP A 102 -14.02 -26.57 3.98
C ASP A 102 -14.63 -27.06 5.29
N TYR A 103 -13.91 -26.87 6.39
CA TYR A 103 -14.41 -27.19 7.72
C TYR A 103 -15.71 -26.42 8.00
N CYS A 104 -15.72 -25.09 7.85
CA CYS A 104 -16.92 -24.31 8.15
C CYS A 104 -18.10 -24.61 7.21
N ARG A 105 -17.84 -24.94 5.94
CA ARG A 105 -18.89 -25.42 5.03
C ARG A 105 -19.46 -26.76 5.49
N GLY A 106 -18.60 -27.68 5.96
CA GLY A 106 -19.02 -28.95 6.56
C GLY A 106 -19.87 -28.78 7.82
N GLU A 107 -19.60 -27.73 8.61
CA GLU A 107 -20.39 -27.34 9.77
C GLU A 107 -21.69 -26.57 9.41
N GLY A 108 -22.01 -26.43 8.12
CA GLY A 108 -23.26 -25.84 7.63
C GLY A 108 -23.23 -24.32 7.42
N TYR A 109 -22.07 -23.68 7.47
CA TYR A 109 -21.94 -22.25 7.14
C TYR A 109 -21.93 -22.01 5.63
N ASP A 110 -22.65 -20.97 5.19
CA ASP A 110 -22.70 -20.54 3.79
C ASP A 110 -21.45 -19.74 3.39
N ILE A 111 -20.33 -20.43 3.24
CA ILE A 111 -19.04 -19.84 2.92
C ILE A 111 -18.41 -20.45 1.65
N HIS A 112 -18.05 -19.58 0.71
CA HIS A 112 -17.46 -19.94 -0.58
C HIS A 112 -16.04 -19.41 -0.67
N TYR A 113 -15.14 -20.12 -1.35
CA TYR A 113 -13.76 -19.63 -1.48
C TYR A 113 -13.71 -18.26 -2.16
N PRO A 114 -12.85 -17.33 -1.73
CA PRO A 114 -12.62 -16.08 -2.43
C PRO A 114 -12.20 -16.31 -3.90
N PRO A 115 -12.47 -15.33 -4.79
CA PRO A 115 -11.93 -15.36 -6.15
C PRO A 115 -10.40 -15.46 -6.17
N PRO A 116 -9.79 -16.06 -7.21
CA PRO A 116 -10.45 -16.65 -8.38
C PRO A 116 -10.77 -18.15 -8.21
N LEU A 117 -10.68 -18.71 -6.99
CA LEU A 117 -10.76 -20.16 -6.77
C LEU A 117 -12.19 -20.73 -6.91
N SER A 118 -13.21 -19.87 -6.94
CA SER A 118 -14.62 -20.25 -7.02
C SER A 118 -15.35 -19.39 -8.05
N ASP A 119 -16.14 -20.05 -8.90
CA ASP A 119 -17.04 -19.40 -9.86
C ASP A 119 -18.31 -18.81 -9.21
N TYR A 120 -18.53 -19.07 -7.91
CA TYR A 120 -19.69 -18.56 -7.15
C TYR A 120 -19.89 -17.04 -7.28
N TRP A 121 -18.80 -16.29 -7.38
CA TRP A 121 -18.81 -14.83 -7.46
C TRP A 121 -19.12 -14.29 -8.86
N GLY A 122 -19.24 -15.17 -9.86
CA GLY A 122 -19.51 -14.81 -11.25
C GLY A 122 -18.36 -14.02 -11.92
N LYS A 123 -18.61 -13.62 -13.17
CA LYS A 123 -17.60 -12.89 -13.99
C LYS A 123 -17.28 -11.50 -13.43
N ASP A 124 -18.26 -10.87 -12.80
CA ASP A 124 -18.15 -9.54 -12.19
C ASP A 124 -17.81 -9.64 -10.69
N TYR A 125 -16.95 -10.60 -10.30
CA TYR A 125 -16.66 -10.89 -8.89
C TYR A 125 -16.23 -9.68 -8.07
N GLN A 126 -15.66 -8.63 -8.70
CA GLN A 126 -15.27 -7.38 -8.04
C GLN A 126 -16.46 -6.62 -7.42
N LYS A 127 -17.69 -6.89 -7.88
CA LYS A 127 -18.92 -6.31 -7.34
C LYS A 127 -19.52 -7.14 -6.20
N THR A 128 -19.21 -8.43 -6.15
CA THR A 128 -19.81 -9.38 -5.19
C THR A 128 -18.85 -9.79 -4.08
N TRP A 129 -17.55 -9.80 -4.37
CA TRP A 129 -16.47 -10.02 -3.42
C TRP A 129 -15.89 -8.67 -2.99
N THR A 130 -16.51 -8.10 -1.95
CA THR A 130 -16.15 -6.80 -1.39
C THR A 130 -15.52 -6.95 0.00
N TRP A 131 -15.03 -5.85 0.57
CA TRP A 131 -14.52 -5.84 1.95
C TRP A 131 -15.61 -6.17 2.97
N GLU A 132 -16.84 -5.70 2.75
CA GLU A 132 -17.99 -6.06 3.58
C GLU A 132 -18.20 -7.58 3.59
N LYS A 133 -18.10 -8.24 2.42
CA LYS A 133 -18.22 -9.69 2.33
C LYS A 133 -17.05 -10.42 2.99
N ALA A 134 -15.84 -9.93 2.82
CA ALA A 134 -14.67 -10.49 3.51
C ALA A 134 -14.80 -10.39 5.04
N PHE A 135 -15.37 -9.29 5.54
CA PHE A 135 -15.62 -9.07 6.96
C PHE A 135 -16.80 -9.89 7.49
N GLU A 136 -17.85 -10.09 6.70
CA GLU A 136 -18.93 -11.05 6.99
C GLU A 136 -18.35 -12.47 7.15
N TYR A 137 -17.47 -12.89 6.25
CA TYR A 137 -16.80 -14.19 6.33
C TYR A 137 -15.88 -14.30 7.54
N SER A 138 -15.22 -13.22 7.96
CA SER A 138 -14.46 -13.18 9.20
C SER A 138 -15.33 -13.53 10.41
N GLU A 139 -16.53 -12.95 10.50
CA GLU A 139 -17.49 -13.26 11.55
C GLU A 139 -17.94 -14.74 11.50
N MET A 140 -18.30 -15.23 10.31
CA MET A 140 -18.72 -16.63 10.12
C MET A 140 -17.63 -17.61 10.55
N ILE A 141 -16.39 -17.39 10.10
CA ILE A 141 -15.23 -18.21 10.47
C ILE A 141 -14.99 -18.14 11.98
N THR A 142 -15.18 -16.98 12.60
CA THR A 142 -15.02 -16.83 14.06
C THR A 142 -16.06 -17.63 14.81
N LYS A 143 -17.33 -17.58 14.39
CA LYS A 143 -18.41 -18.35 15.01
C LYS A 143 -18.22 -19.86 14.84
N CYS A 144 -17.75 -20.28 13.66
CA CYS A 144 -17.45 -21.67 13.31
C CYS A 144 -16.25 -22.23 14.10
N THR A 145 -15.12 -21.54 14.10
CA THR A 145 -13.84 -22.06 14.63
C THR A 145 -13.53 -21.65 16.07
N LYS A 146 -14.29 -20.68 16.62
CA LYS A 146 -14.00 -19.99 17.89
C LYS A 146 -12.65 -19.27 17.92
N LYS A 147 -12.06 -19.00 16.74
CA LYS A 147 -10.81 -18.25 16.56
C LYS A 147 -11.04 -17.09 15.60
N PRO A 148 -10.31 -15.97 15.69
CA PRO A 148 -10.50 -14.83 14.80
C PRO A 148 -10.40 -15.25 13.32
N GLY A 149 -11.43 -14.90 12.54
CA GLY A 149 -11.57 -15.26 11.14
C GLY A 149 -10.76 -14.38 10.18
N PHE A 150 -10.24 -13.25 10.67
CA PHE A 150 -9.40 -12.35 9.89
C PHE A 150 -8.17 -11.90 10.68
N LYS A 151 -7.07 -11.70 9.97
CA LYS A 151 -5.79 -11.36 10.56
C LYS A 151 -5.15 -10.20 9.81
N VAL A 152 -4.79 -9.15 10.54
CA VAL A 152 -3.95 -8.07 10.03
C VAL A 152 -2.53 -8.28 10.58
N ILE A 153 -1.54 -8.26 9.68
CA ILE A 153 -0.13 -8.26 10.09
C ILE A 153 0.16 -6.85 10.62
N SER A 154 0.58 -6.71 11.88
CA SER A 154 0.86 -5.40 12.51
C SER A 154 2.34 -5.11 12.72
N ASN A 155 3.21 -5.70 11.92
CA ASN A 155 4.66 -5.42 11.95
C ASN A 155 4.98 -4.21 11.08
N TYR A 156 5.99 -3.42 11.46
CA TYR A 156 6.55 -2.35 10.61
C TYR A 156 5.52 -1.38 9.98
N GLY A 157 4.44 -1.05 10.70
CA GLY A 157 3.38 -0.15 10.25
C GLY A 157 2.44 -0.74 9.19
N GLU A 158 2.42 -2.06 9.02
CA GLU A 158 1.50 -2.77 8.10
C GLU A 158 0.01 -2.57 8.47
N ASP A 159 -0.31 -2.31 9.74
CA ASP A 159 -1.68 -1.97 10.15
C ASP A 159 -2.14 -0.61 9.59
N ILE A 160 -1.26 0.39 9.59
CA ILE A 160 -1.52 1.70 8.95
C ILE A 160 -1.62 1.53 7.43
N LYS A 161 -0.72 0.75 6.81
CA LYS A 161 -0.78 0.50 5.36
C LYS A 161 -2.08 -0.19 4.96
N PHE A 162 -2.46 -1.24 5.70
CA PHE A 162 -3.74 -1.92 5.51
C PHE A 162 -4.92 -0.94 5.63
N PHE A 163 -4.93 -0.10 6.67
CA PHE A 163 -5.99 0.88 6.86
C PHE A 163 -6.06 1.91 5.71
N ILE A 164 -4.92 2.41 5.24
CA ILE A 164 -4.86 3.32 4.08
C ILE A 164 -5.39 2.62 2.82
N MET A 165 -4.96 1.37 2.57
CA MET A 165 -5.43 0.59 1.43
C MET A 165 -6.93 0.32 1.48
N LEU A 166 -7.47 0.01 2.67
CA LEU A 166 -8.90 -0.16 2.86
C LEU A 166 -9.64 1.14 2.54
N CYS A 167 -9.20 2.28 3.08
CA CYS A 167 -9.78 3.59 2.76
C CYS A 167 -9.77 3.85 1.24
N GLN A 168 -8.64 3.61 0.56
CA GLN A 168 -8.54 3.78 -0.88
C GLN A 168 -9.51 2.87 -1.65
N SER A 169 -9.64 1.60 -1.26
CA SER A 169 -10.56 0.66 -1.90
C SER A 169 -12.03 1.02 -1.70
N LEU A 170 -12.36 1.67 -0.58
CA LEU A 170 -13.69 2.21 -0.28
C LEU A 170 -13.91 3.63 -0.84
N GLN A 171 -12.97 4.14 -1.63
CA GLN A 171 -12.97 5.49 -2.19
C GLN A 171 -13.05 6.60 -1.12
N ILE A 172 -12.43 6.35 0.03
CA ILE A 172 -12.32 7.30 1.14
C ILE A 172 -10.98 8.03 1.01
N PRO A 173 -10.98 9.35 0.74
CA PRO A 173 -9.75 10.13 0.72
C PRO A 173 -9.15 10.22 2.12
N PHE A 174 -7.87 9.89 2.25
CA PHE A 174 -7.16 10.04 3.52
C PHE A 174 -6.88 11.52 3.85
N PHE A 175 -6.57 12.30 2.82
CA PHE A 175 -6.43 13.75 2.87
C PHE A 175 -7.30 14.39 1.79
N THR A 176 -7.82 15.58 2.08
CA THR A 176 -8.49 16.45 1.11
C THR A 176 -7.77 17.79 1.05
N VAL A 177 -7.91 18.52 -0.05
CA VAL A 177 -7.40 19.89 -0.18
C VAL A 177 -8.57 20.84 -0.12
N ASP A 178 -8.50 21.79 0.79
CA ASP A 178 -9.39 22.93 0.78
C ASP A 178 -8.98 23.87 -0.36
N ILE A 179 -9.86 24.05 -1.34
CA ILE A 179 -9.55 24.77 -2.58
C ILE A 179 -9.27 26.26 -2.31
N GLU A 180 -9.93 26.86 -1.31
CA GLU A 180 -9.82 28.29 -1.01
C GLU A 180 -8.53 28.62 -0.27
N SER A 181 -8.16 27.78 0.69
CA SER A 181 -6.98 27.99 1.55
C SER A 181 -5.74 27.22 1.08
N ASN A 182 -5.88 26.31 0.11
CA ASN A 182 -4.86 25.35 -0.31
C ASN A 182 -4.29 24.51 0.85
N LEU A 183 -5.06 24.35 1.94
CA LEU A 183 -4.65 23.61 3.12
C LEU A 183 -5.10 22.15 3.02
N LYS A 184 -4.19 21.23 3.37
CA LYS A 184 -4.51 19.81 3.51
C LYS A 184 -5.37 19.60 4.76
N LYS A 185 -6.54 19.00 4.60
CA LYS A 185 -7.48 18.63 5.66
C LYS A 185 -7.55 17.10 5.81
N CYS A 186 -7.95 16.65 6.99
CA CYS A 186 -8.22 15.23 7.23
C CYS A 186 -9.46 14.80 6.44
N GLY A 187 -9.29 13.87 5.50
CA GLY A 187 -10.38 13.42 4.64
C GLY A 187 -11.39 12.50 5.34
N LEU A 188 -11.02 11.93 6.49
CA LEU A 188 -11.83 10.96 7.24
C LEU A 188 -12.99 11.57 8.04
N ARG A 189 -13.14 12.90 8.09
CA ARG A 189 -14.13 13.59 8.93
C ARG A 189 -15.55 13.60 8.35
N ASN A 190 -15.76 13.10 7.14
CA ASN A 190 -17.09 13.01 6.53
C ASN A 190 -17.91 11.88 7.20
N SER A 191 -19.16 12.16 7.55
CA SER A 191 -20.06 11.19 8.18
C SER A 191 -20.32 9.94 7.33
N GLU A 192 -20.37 10.07 6.01
CA GLU A 192 -20.49 8.93 5.08
C GLU A 192 -19.28 7.98 5.20
N TYR A 193 -18.07 8.54 5.28
CA TYR A 193 -16.85 7.74 5.38
C TYR A 193 -16.72 7.08 6.75
N ILE A 194 -17.11 7.79 7.81
CA ILE A 194 -17.20 7.23 9.16
C ILE A 194 -18.18 6.04 9.17
N ASN A 195 -19.32 6.17 8.50
CA ASN A 195 -20.30 5.09 8.38
C ASN A 195 -19.72 3.89 7.61
N LYS A 196 -19.03 4.10 6.48
CA LYS A 196 -18.35 3.02 5.74
C LYS A 196 -17.30 2.29 6.60
N LEU A 197 -16.55 3.02 7.42
CA LEU A 197 -15.52 2.46 8.30
C LEU A 197 -16.07 1.87 9.60
N SER A 198 -17.36 2.06 9.90
CA SER A 198 -17.97 1.59 11.15
C SER A 198 -17.90 0.07 11.32
N ILE A 199 -17.88 -0.69 10.22
CA ILE A 199 -17.70 -2.15 10.22
C ILE A 199 -16.43 -2.59 10.95
N LEU A 200 -15.35 -1.79 10.90
CA LEU A 200 -14.10 -2.08 11.61
C LEU A 200 -14.29 -2.08 13.13
N LYS A 201 -15.17 -1.22 13.64
CA LYS A 201 -15.48 -1.13 15.07
C LYS A 201 -16.10 -2.45 15.54
N ASP A 202 -17.02 -3.01 14.77
CA ASP A 202 -17.72 -4.24 15.13
C ASP A 202 -16.79 -5.46 15.03
N LEU A 203 -15.94 -5.52 14.01
CA LEU A 203 -14.91 -6.54 13.87
C LEU A 203 -13.95 -6.58 15.08
N ILE A 204 -13.50 -5.41 15.54
CA ILE A 204 -12.58 -5.30 16.67
C ILE A 204 -13.29 -5.64 17.98
N LYS A 205 -14.48 -5.08 18.22
CA LYS A 205 -15.25 -5.30 19.46
C LYS A 205 -15.65 -6.75 19.67
N ASN A 206 -15.99 -7.46 18.60
CA ASN A 206 -16.40 -8.85 18.67
C ASN A 206 -15.23 -9.84 18.50
N HIS A 207 -13.99 -9.34 18.48
CA HIS A 207 -12.77 -10.15 18.33
C HIS A 207 -12.75 -11.01 17.06
N TYR A 208 -13.41 -10.56 15.99
CA TYR A 208 -13.39 -11.23 14.69
C TYR A 208 -12.04 -11.04 13.99
N VAL A 209 -11.29 -10.00 14.36
CA VAL A 209 -9.94 -9.72 13.86
C VAL A 209 -8.92 -9.92 14.97
N ASN A 210 -7.83 -10.64 14.66
CA ASN A 210 -6.66 -10.69 15.52
C ASN A 210 -5.65 -9.58 15.16
N LYS A 211 -5.16 -8.85 16.16
CA LYS A 211 -3.98 -7.97 16.05
C LYS A 211 -2.81 -8.66 16.75
N ILE A 212 -1.81 -9.12 15.99
CA ILE A 212 -0.57 -9.63 16.58
C ILE A 212 0.43 -8.48 16.66
N CYS A 213 0.43 -7.76 17.78
CA CYS A 213 1.53 -6.88 18.11
C CYS A 213 2.77 -7.75 18.38
N TYR A 214 3.70 -7.85 17.42
CA TYR A 214 5.04 -8.32 17.75
C TYR A 214 5.74 -7.14 18.43
N TYR A 215 5.99 -7.29 19.73
CA TYR A 215 6.87 -6.40 20.49
C TYR A 215 8.33 -6.71 20.16
#